data_AF-A0A9E3SWW1-F1
#
_entry.id   AF-A0A9E3SWW1-F1
#
_cell.length_a   1.000
_cell.length_b   1.000
_cell.length_c   1.000
_cell.angle_alpha   90.00
_cell.angle_beta   90.00
_cell.angle_gamma   90.00
#
_symmetry.space_group_name_H-M   'P 1'
#
loop_
_entity.id
_entity.type
_entity.pdbx_description
1 polymer ?
#
loop_
_entity_poly.entity_id
_entity_poly.type
_entity_poly.pdbx_seq_one_letter_code
_entity_poly.pdbx_strand_id
1 'polypeptide(L)'
;MPYSTAEQVHKLLVGARLRCPNCEQGRLFTGLFNMHATCPVCGVRFERASGESLGGMMVNLVVAELLTVGGFFLSYFALGSPLDMTPLIVFWLAFDVLFVLAFYRPARGLWVAVTYLTSGLTKDDDPGS
;
A
#
# COMPACT_ATOMS: atom_id res chain seq x y z
N MET A 1 17.58 7.50 14.32
CA MET A 1 16.88 7.73 15.61
C MET A 1 15.85 6.63 15.77
N PRO A 2 15.86 5.82 16.85
CA PRO A 2 14.84 4.78 16.99
C PRO A 2 13.54 5.43 17.48
N TYR A 3 12.56 5.57 16.58
CA TYR A 3 11.19 5.89 16.96
C TYR A 3 10.66 4.83 17.93
N SER A 4 9.90 5.25 18.96
CA SER A 4 9.21 4.30 19.84
C SER A 4 8.18 3.48 19.05
N THR A 5 7.86 2.26 19.48
CA THR A 5 6.91 1.38 18.76
C THR A 5 5.55 2.04 18.54
N ALA A 6 5.08 2.83 19.52
CA ALA A 6 3.82 3.57 19.41
C ALA A 6 3.87 4.65 18.31
N GLU A 7 5.01 5.32 18.19
CA GLU A 7 5.22 6.35 17.18
C GLU A 7 5.34 5.76 15.77
N GLN A 8 6.02 4.62 15.63
CA GLN A 8 6.07 3.88 14.36
C GLN A 8 4.67 3.51 13.88
N VAL A 9 3.86 2.91 14.77
CA VAL A 9 2.46 2.55 14.46
C VAL A 9 1.64 3.78 14.08
N HIS A 10 1.82 4.90 14.80
CA HIS A 10 1.12 6.14 14.47
C HIS A 10 1.45 6.61 13.05
N LYS A 11 2.73 6.65 12.66
CA LYS A 11 3.14 7.06 11.31
C LYS A 11 2.63 6.12 10.22
N LEU A 12 2.61 4.81 10.48
CA LEU A 12 2.02 3.83 9.57
C LEU A 12 0.52 4.08 9.37
N LEU A 13 -0.22 4.39 10.44
CA LEU A 13 -1.64 4.73 10.38
C LEU A 13 -1.91 6.04 9.62
N VAL A 14 -1.06 7.05 9.80
CA VAL A 14 -1.12 8.31 9.04
C VAL A 14 -0.95 8.03 7.54
N GLY A 15 0.05 7.22 7.17
CA GLY A 15 0.27 6.77 5.79
C GLY A 15 -0.93 5.99 5.23
N ALA A 16 -1.47 5.03 5.98
CA ALA A 16 -2.65 4.26 5.58
C ALA A 16 -3.90 5.13 5.38
N ARG A 17 -4.01 6.25 6.11
CA ARG A 17 -5.04 7.29 5.92
C ARG A 17 -4.76 8.25 4.76
N LEU A 18 -3.76 7.94 3.93
CA LEU A 18 -3.35 8.72 2.75
C LEU A 18 -2.89 10.14 3.12
N ARG A 19 -2.25 10.29 4.27
CA ARG A 19 -1.67 11.55 4.76
C ARG A 19 -0.15 11.46 4.88
N CYS A 20 0.51 12.61 4.73
CA CYS A 20 1.96 12.73 4.79
C CYS A 20 2.47 12.30 6.18
N PRO A 21 3.35 11.29 6.32
CA PRO A 21 3.86 10.90 7.63
C PRO A 21 4.75 11.98 8.28
N ASN A 22 5.32 12.89 7.48
CA ASN A 22 6.17 13.97 7.99
C ASN A 22 5.36 15.14 8.60
N CYS A 23 4.40 15.69 7.87
CA CYS A 23 3.62 16.86 8.33
C CYS A 23 2.18 16.54 8.73
N GLU A 24 1.70 15.33 8.47
CA GLU A 24 0.36 14.79 8.81
C GLU A 24 -0.85 15.51 8.17
N GLN A 25 -0.61 16.64 7.50
CA GLN A 25 -1.64 17.48 6.90
C GLN A 25 -1.78 17.22 5.39
N GLY A 26 -0.67 17.05 4.67
CA GLY A 26 -0.67 16.88 3.22
C GLY A 26 -1.33 15.57 2.78
N ARG A 27 -2.14 15.62 1.72
CA ARG A 27 -2.72 14.42 1.09
C ARG A 27 -1.69 13.76 0.18
N LEU A 28 -1.65 12.43 0.17
CA LEU A 28 -0.77 11.69 -0.74
C LEU A 28 -1.30 11.67 -2.17
N PHE A 29 -2.62 11.70 -2.35
CA PHE A 29 -3.26 11.52 -3.65
C PHE A 29 -4.03 12.76 -4.09
N THR A 30 -3.91 13.12 -5.37
CA THR A 30 -4.74 14.14 -6.04
C THR A 30 -6.05 13.57 -6.60
N GLY A 31 -6.14 12.23 -6.71
CA GLY A 31 -7.32 11.53 -7.23
C GLY A 31 -7.42 10.10 -6.68
N LEU A 32 -8.01 9.20 -7.48
CA LEU A 32 -8.13 7.77 -7.10
C LEU A 32 -6.80 7.04 -7.21
N PHE A 33 -6.06 7.25 -8.30
CA PHE A 33 -4.81 6.55 -8.61
C PHE A 33 -3.59 7.47 -8.75
N ASN A 34 -3.81 8.78 -8.85
CA ASN A 34 -2.73 9.75 -9.01
C ASN A 34 -2.18 10.18 -7.65
N MET A 35 -0.93 9.82 -7.39
CA MET A 35 -0.19 10.21 -6.20
C MET A 35 0.63 11.48 -6.47
N HIS A 36 0.73 12.36 -5.48
CA HIS A 36 1.62 13.50 -5.53
C HIS A 36 3.08 13.02 -5.52
N ALA A 37 3.94 13.61 -6.36
CA ALA A 37 5.39 13.42 -6.24
C ALA A 37 5.94 14.05 -4.96
N THR A 38 5.39 15.21 -4.56
CA THR A 38 5.83 16.01 -3.41
C THR A 38 4.63 16.43 -2.57
N CYS A 39 4.79 16.44 -1.25
CA CYS A 39 3.76 16.89 -0.33
C CYS A 39 3.38 18.35 -0.59
N PRO A 40 2.09 18.69 -0.81
CA PRO A 40 1.65 20.05 -1.10
C PRO A 40 1.75 21.01 0.10
N VAL A 41 2.04 20.51 1.31
CA VAL A 41 2.12 21.31 2.54
C VAL A 41 3.56 21.53 2.99
N CYS A 42 4.36 20.47 3.07
CA CYS A 42 5.72 20.57 3.64
C CYS A 42 6.85 20.38 2.63
N GLY A 43 6.53 20.14 1.35
CA GLY A 43 7.54 20.03 0.29
C GLY A 43 8.37 18.75 0.32
N VAL A 44 8.04 17.75 1.17
CA VAL A 44 8.79 16.48 1.20
C VAL A 44 8.47 15.64 -0.03
N ARG A 45 9.48 15.07 -0.68
CA ARG A 45 9.30 14.23 -1.87
C ARG A 45 8.90 12.82 -1.46
N PHE A 46 7.73 12.36 -1.92
CA PHE A 46 7.19 11.03 -1.61
C PHE A 46 7.79 9.92 -2.47
N GLU A 47 8.18 10.23 -3.70
CA GLU A 47 8.87 9.32 -4.64
C GLU A 47 10.02 10.08 -5.30
N ARG A 48 11.27 9.59 -5.17
CA ARG A 48 12.45 10.21 -5.81
C ARG A 48 12.59 9.78 -7.27
N ALA A 49 12.23 8.53 -7.59
CA ALA A 49 12.14 8.03 -8.96
C ALA A 49 10.78 7.39 -9.23
N SER A 50 10.25 7.58 -10.45
CA SER A 50 9.03 6.90 -10.90
C SER A 50 9.22 5.38 -10.82
N GLY A 51 8.51 4.72 -9.90
CA GLY A 51 8.61 3.27 -9.68
C GLY A 51 9.15 2.84 -8.32
N GLU A 52 9.71 3.70 -7.47
CA GLU A 52 10.10 3.31 -6.10
C GLU A 52 8.91 2.82 -5.25
N SER A 53 7.71 3.25 -5.65
CA SER A 53 6.44 2.83 -5.08
C SER A 53 5.95 1.45 -5.56
N LEU A 54 6.77 0.73 -6.36
CA LEU A 54 6.57 -0.67 -6.70
C LEU A 54 6.51 -1.55 -5.45
N GLY A 55 7.25 -1.25 -4.38
CA GLY A 55 7.24 -2.04 -3.16
C GLY A 55 5.84 -2.18 -2.55
N GLY A 56 5.11 -1.06 -2.41
CA GLY A 56 3.73 -1.09 -1.92
C GLY A 56 2.76 -1.85 -2.84
N MET A 57 2.97 -1.78 -4.16
CA MET A 57 2.16 -2.54 -5.12
C MET A 57 2.45 -4.03 -5.05
N MET A 58 3.72 -4.43 -4.93
CA MET A 58 4.11 -5.84 -4.79
C MET A 58 3.58 -6.44 -3.50
N VAL A 59 3.65 -5.71 -2.38
CA VAL A 59 3.08 -6.18 -1.10
C VAL A 59 1.57 -6.40 -1.22
N ASN A 60 0.84 -5.45 -1.83
CA ASN A 60 -0.60 -5.60 -2.05
C ASN A 60 -0.91 -6.83 -2.90
N LEU A 61 -0.18 -7.03 -4.00
CA LEU A 61 -0.36 -8.15 -4.90
C LEU A 61 -0.07 -9.48 -4.19
N VAL A 62 1.06 -9.60 -3.48
CA VAL A 62 1.42 -10.81 -2.73
C VAL A 62 0.36 -11.16 -1.69
N VAL A 63 -0.17 -10.17 -0.97
CA VAL A 63 -1.23 -10.40 0.02
C VAL A 63 -2.52 -10.84 -0.65
N ALA A 64 -2.91 -10.19 -1.76
CA ALA A 64 -4.09 -10.56 -2.53
C ALA A 64 -4.00 -12.02 -3.00
N GLU A 65 -2.89 -12.39 -3.64
CA GLU A 65 -2.66 -13.75 -4.14
C GLU A 65 -2.65 -14.80 -3.03
N LEU A 66 -2.02 -14.51 -1.89
CA LEU A 66 -2.03 -15.44 -0.74
C LEU A 66 -3.44 -15.65 -0.19
N LEU A 67 -4.23 -14.59 -0.08
CA LEU A 67 -5.62 -14.68 0.38
C LEU A 67 -6.50 -15.40 -0.64
N THR A 68 -6.34 -15.09 -1.92
CA THR A 68 -7.10 -15.66 -3.04
C THR A 68 -6.82 -17.14 -3.19
N VAL A 69 -5.55 -17.53 -3.32
CA VAL A 69 -5.15 -18.95 -3.50
C VAL A 69 -5.41 -19.74 -2.22
N GLY A 70 -5.02 -19.22 -1.06
CA GLY A 70 -5.25 -19.90 0.23
C GLY A 70 -6.74 -20.07 0.53
N GLY A 71 -7.52 -19.03 0.29
CA GLY A 71 -8.97 -19.05 0.44
C GLY A 71 -9.67 -19.98 -0.55
N PHE A 72 -9.20 -20.03 -1.80
CA PHE A 72 -9.69 -20.97 -2.80
C PHE A 72 -9.51 -22.42 -2.35
N PHE A 73 -8.29 -22.81 -1.96
CA PHE A 73 -8.05 -24.18 -1.49
C PHE A 73 -8.82 -24.49 -0.20
N LEU A 74 -8.86 -23.56 0.75
CA LEU A 74 -9.62 -23.73 1.99
C LEU A 74 -11.10 -23.98 1.70
N SER A 75 -11.72 -23.16 0.84
CA SER A 75 -13.13 -23.32 0.45
C SER A 75 -13.36 -24.59 -0.38
N TYR A 76 -12.44 -24.95 -1.27
CA TYR A 76 -12.50 -26.19 -2.05
C TYR A 76 -12.55 -27.44 -1.16
N PHE A 77 -11.65 -27.53 -0.18
CA PHE A 77 -11.62 -28.65 0.76
C PHE A 77 -12.80 -28.62 1.73
N ALA A 78 -13.19 -27.44 2.22
CA ALA A 78 -14.33 -27.30 3.13
C ALA A 78 -15.68 -27.67 2.49
N LEU A 79 -15.84 -27.45 1.19
CA LEU A 79 -17.05 -27.80 0.43
C LEU A 79 -17.05 -29.24 -0.10
N GLY A 80 -16.05 -30.05 0.25
CA GLY A 80 -15.99 -31.46 -0.14
C GLY A 80 -15.58 -31.67 -1.60
N SER A 81 -14.69 -30.83 -2.13
CA SER A 81 -14.14 -30.95 -3.49
C SER A 81 -15.22 -31.03 -4.58
N PRO A 82 -15.99 -29.95 -4.80
CA PRO A 82 -17.04 -29.94 -5.80
C PRO A 82 -16.48 -30.24 -7.21
N LEU A 83 -17.21 -31.04 -7.99
CA LEU A 83 -16.85 -31.35 -9.39
C LEU A 83 -16.90 -30.09 -10.28
N ASP A 84 -17.85 -29.20 -10.01
CA ASP A 84 -17.93 -27.89 -10.67
C ASP A 84 -17.25 -26.82 -9.80
N MET A 85 -16.10 -26.33 -10.28
CA MET A 85 -15.33 -25.28 -9.61
C MET A 85 -15.64 -23.88 -10.13
N THR A 86 -16.45 -23.74 -11.18
CA THR A 86 -16.76 -22.44 -11.79
C THR A 86 -17.23 -21.38 -10.79
N PRO A 87 -18.21 -21.64 -9.88
CA PRO A 87 -18.65 -20.60 -8.95
C PRO A 87 -17.54 -20.18 -7.97
N LEU A 88 -16.69 -21.13 -7.56
CA LEU A 88 -15.59 -20.87 -6.64
C LEU A 88 -14.49 -20.03 -7.31
N ILE A 89 -14.13 -20.36 -8.55
CA ILE A 89 -13.17 -19.61 -9.36
C ILE A 89 -13.69 -18.19 -9.60
N VAL A 90 -14.94 -18.04 -10.04
CA VAL A 90 -15.54 -16.71 -10.32
C VAL A 90 -15.55 -15.85 -9.05
N PHE A 91 -15.93 -16.42 -7.91
CA PHE A 91 -15.92 -15.71 -6.63
C PHE A 91 -14.52 -15.22 -6.27
N TRP A 92 -13.52 -16.10 -6.29
CA TRP A 92 -12.15 -15.75 -5.86
C TRP A 92 -11.45 -14.80 -6.84
N LEU A 93 -11.70 -14.91 -8.15
CA LEU A 93 -11.23 -13.94 -9.14
C LEU A 93 -11.87 -12.56 -8.91
N ALA A 94 -13.17 -12.50 -8.65
CA ALA A 94 -13.84 -11.24 -8.35
C ALA A 94 -13.33 -10.63 -7.04
N PHE A 95 -13.13 -11.46 -6.01
CA PHE A 95 -12.52 -11.06 -4.75
C PHE A 95 -11.13 -10.45 -4.96
N ASP A 96 -10.27 -11.12 -5.72
CA ASP A 96 -8.89 -10.69 -5.95
C ASP A 96 -8.82 -9.29 -6.58
N VAL A 97 -9.56 -9.10 -7.67
CA VAL A 97 -9.63 -7.80 -8.37
C VAL A 97 -10.15 -6.72 -7.44
N LEU A 98 -11.24 -6.98 -6.71
CA LEU A 98 -11.81 -6.02 -5.77
C LEU A 98 -10.85 -5.69 -4.63
N PHE A 99 -10.16 -6.69 -4.10
CA PHE A 99 -9.19 -6.55 -3.02
C PHE A 99 -8.01 -5.68 -3.47
N VAL A 100 -7.39 -6.01 -4.61
CA VAL A 100 -6.26 -5.25 -5.15
C VAL A 100 -6.64 -3.78 -5.36
N LEU A 101 -7.81 -3.51 -5.95
CA LEU A 101 -8.29 -2.14 -6.18
C LEU A 101 -8.57 -1.39 -4.88
N ALA A 102 -9.21 -2.03 -3.90
CA ALA A 102 -9.54 -1.42 -2.62
C ALA A 102 -8.29 -1.14 -1.78
N PHE A 103 -7.32 -2.06 -1.77
CA PHE A 103 -6.12 -1.98 -0.94
C PHE A 103 -4.93 -1.29 -1.63
N TYR A 104 -5.00 -0.98 -2.93
CA TYR A 104 -3.96 -0.26 -3.65
C TYR A 104 -3.54 1.05 -2.96
N ARG A 105 -4.53 1.88 -2.61
CA ARG A 105 -4.28 3.20 -2.00
C ARG A 105 -3.64 3.09 -0.61
N PRO A 106 -4.22 2.33 0.35
CA PRO A 106 -3.60 2.20 1.66
C PRO A 106 -2.24 1.50 1.60
N ALA A 107 -2.03 0.52 0.71
CA ALA A 107 -0.72 -0.11 0.53
C ALA A 107 0.36 0.88 0.07
N ARG A 108 0.02 1.77 -0.88
CA ARG A 108 0.89 2.88 -1.30
C ARG A 108 1.18 3.86 -0.15
N GLY A 109 0.14 4.24 0.59
CA GLY A 109 0.29 5.14 1.73
C GLY A 109 1.16 4.53 2.85
N LEU A 110 1.00 3.24 3.12
CA LEU A 110 1.82 2.50 4.08
C LEU A 110 3.27 2.44 3.62
N TRP A 111 3.53 2.19 2.33
CA TRP A 111 4.88 2.20 1.77
C TRP A 111 5.59 3.54 1.98
N VAL A 112 4.91 4.67 1.77
CA VAL A 112 5.47 6.00 2.05
C VAL A 112 5.82 6.17 3.53
N ALA A 113 4.98 5.67 4.43
CA ALA A 113 5.26 5.70 5.87
C ALA A 113 6.47 4.83 6.24
N VAL A 114 6.61 3.65 5.63
CA VAL A 114 7.80 2.80 5.80
C VAL A 114 9.05 3.53 5.32
N THR A 115 9.03 4.12 4.12
CA THR A 115 10.15 4.91 3.58
C THR A 115 10.50 6.11 4.46
N TYR A 116 9.51 6.74 5.08
CA TYR A 116 9.74 7.80 6.07
C TYR A 116 10.48 7.29 7.31
N LEU A 117 10.04 6.17 7.88
CA LEU A 117 10.64 5.58 9.07
C LEU A 117 12.06 5.05 8.80
N THR A 118 12.36 4.62 7.57
CA THR A 118 13.70 4.19 7.16
C THR A 118 14.62 5.36 6.71
N SER A 119 14.22 6.62 6.96
CA SER A 119 14.98 7.85 6.65
C SER A 119 15.06 8.23 5.15
N GLY A 120 14.20 7.65 4.31
CA GLY A 120 14.21 7.83 2.86
C GLY A 120 13.52 9.10 2.33
N LEU A 121 12.89 9.92 3.19
CA LEU A 121 12.22 11.15 2.76
C LEU A 121 13.11 12.38 3.00
N THR A 122 13.80 12.85 1.96
CA THR A 122 14.54 14.13 1.99
C THR A 122 13.73 15.21 1.27
N LYS A 123 13.85 16.46 1.70
CA LYS A 123 13.43 17.62 0.90
C LYS A 123 14.48 17.89 -0.17
N ASP A 124 14.06 18.38 -1.34
CA ASP A 124 14.98 18.74 -2.42
C ASP A 124 15.66 20.08 -2.17
N ASP A 125 16.36 20.21 -1.04
CA ASP A 125 17.07 21.43 -0.66
C ASP A 125 18.57 21.38 -1.02
N ASP A 126 18.99 20.57 -2.01
CA ASP A 126 20.37 20.58 -2.50
C ASP A 126 20.46 20.84 -4.02
N PRO A 127 20.91 22.03 -4.46
CA PRO A 127 21.21 22.33 -5.86
C PRO A 127 22.47 21.62 -6.41
N GLY A 128 23.01 20.62 -5.73
CA GLY A 128 24.19 19.90 -6.22
C GLY A 128 24.53 18.62 -5.47
N SER A 129 24.00 17.48 -5.94
CA SER A 129 24.63 16.16 -5.79
C SER A 129 24.23 15.24 -6.94
#